data_AF-H3HB16-F1
#
_entry.id   AF-H3HB16-F1
#
_cell.length_a   1.000
_cell.length_b   1.000
_cell.length_c   1.000
_cell.angle_alpha   90.00
_cell.angle_beta   90.00
_cell.angle_gamma   90.00
#
_symmetry.space_group_name_H-M   'P 1'
#
loop_
_entity.id
_entity.type
_entity.pdbx_description
1 polymer ?
#
loop_
_entity_poly.entity_id
_entity_poly.type
_entity_poly.pdbx_seq_one_letter_code
_entity_poly.pdbx_strand_id
1 'polypeptide(L)'
;MEEVDRARALNALLALPRLERMLRVYRTWVNMEGVEGGMALSRRELQKSLSTRNISSPRVDLVTLLTTAALLAQGALADKARFVFSLVDLDTEDDIVEAELALVISTCCNGLLRLGLIKEEEEMTEMDAMAVAYEAFDFVELEDGDKMTLAMFLKWFVFHPRPKELLERVSCLFSVCDAVRKMKEALEERRRSLNVELFRRYNDVHFGSLDEQAEGVGVLAGPMAGKVSAAEAGVLEVGTFAKH
;
A
#
# COMPACT_ATOMS: atom_id res chain seq x y z
N MET A 1 9.67 8.63 0.73
CA MET A 1 9.78 7.53 -0.25
C MET A 1 9.36 6.22 0.39
N GLU A 2 9.91 5.87 1.57
CA GLU A 2 9.55 4.65 2.31
C GLU A 2 8.04 4.50 2.58
N GLU A 3 7.34 5.57 2.97
CA GLU A 3 5.89 5.56 3.23
C GLU A 3 5.06 5.26 1.97
N VAL A 4 5.43 5.86 0.84
CA VAL A 4 4.77 5.63 -0.45
C VAL A 4 5.04 4.21 -0.96
N ASP A 5 6.25 3.69 -0.73
CA ASP A 5 6.59 2.29 -1.04
C ASP A 5 5.77 1.31 -0.21
N ARG A 6 5.53 1.60 1.08
CA ARG A 6 4.63 0.81 1.94
C ARG A 6 3.19 0.85 1.45
N ALA A 7 2.66 2.04 1.14
CA ALA A 7 1.30 2.19 0.62
C ALA A 7 1.11 1.47 -0.72
N ARG A 8 2.14 1.47 -1.57
CA ARG A 8 2.15 0.72 -2.83
C ARG A 8 2.21 -0.79 -2.59
N ALA A 9 3.01 -1.26 -1.64
CA ALA A 9 3.03 -2.68 -1.26
C ALA A 9 1.65 -3.13 -0.73
N LEU A 10 0.97 -2.26 0.03
CA LEU A 10 -0.42 -2.47 0.44
C LEU A 10 -1.36 -2.51 -0.77
N ASN A 11 -1.27 -1.56 -1.70
CA ASN A 11 -2.06 -1.57 -2.94
C ASN A 11 -1.92 -2.90 -3.72
N ALA A 12 -0.71 -3.47 -3.79
CA ALA A 12 -0.48 -4.74 -4.46
C ALA A 12 -1.10 -5.96 -3.74
N LEU A 13 -1.34 -5.87 -2.43
CA LEU A 13 -1.85 -6.98 -1.60
C LEU A 13 -3.35 -6.84 -1.28
N LEU A 14 -3.89 -5.63 -1.38
CA LEU A 14 -5.27 -5.29 -1.04
C LEU A 14 -6.17 -5.47 -2.27
N ALA A 15 -7.00 -6.50 -2.20
CA ALA A 15 -8.10 -6.74 -3.14
C ALA A 15 -9.44 -6.60 -2.42
N LEU A 16 -10.43 -5.99 -3.06
CA LEU A 16 -11.77 -5.79 -2.49
C LEU A 16 -12.41 -7.07 -1.93
N PRO A 17 -12.36 -8.26 -2.58
CA PRO A 17 -12.94 -9.48 -2.02
C PRO A 17 -12.30 -9.93 -0.70
N ARG A 18 -11.05 -9.52 -0.44
CA ARG A 18 -10.39 -9.77 0.84
C ARG A 18 -10.93 -8.83 1.92
N LEU A 19 -11.13 -7.56 1.59
CA LEU A 19 -11.70 -6.56 2.50
C LEU A 19 -13.16 -6.88 2.84
N GLU A 20 -13.96 -7.32 1.86
CA GLU A 20 -15.34 -7.79 2.08
C GLU A 20 -15.42 -8.98 3.03
N ARG A 21 -14.45 -9.91 2.95
CA ARG A 21 -14.37 -11.01 3.93
C ARG A 21 -14.05 -10.50 5.33
N MET A 22 -13.11 -9.57 5.45
CA MET A 22 -12.78 -8.95 6.75
C MET A 22 -14.00 -8.22 7.34
N LEU A 23 -14.73 -7.47 6.51
CA LEU A 23 -15.95 -6.78 6.91
C LEU A 23 -17.04 -7.76 7.34
N ARG A 24 -17.27 -8.84 6.59
CA ARG A 24 -18.25 -9.88 6.97
C ARG A 24 -17.93 -10.50 8.31
N VAL A 25 -16.67 -10.92 8.52
CA VAL A 25 -16.24 -11.48 9.80
C VAL A 25 -16.50 -10.47 10.91
N TYR A 26 -16.06 -9.22 10.74
CA TYR A 26 -16.30 -8.17 11.73
C TYR A 26 -17.79 -7.96 12.04
N ARG A 27 -18.63 -7.87 11.01
CA ARG A 27 -20.08 -7.77 11.17
C ARG A 27 -20.66 -8.96 11.94
N THR A 28 -20.15 -10.17 11.75
CA THR A 28 -20.57 -11.34 12.56
C THR A 28 -20.22 -11.21 14.05
N TRP A 29 -19.12 -10.54 14.39
CA TRP A 29 -18.70 -10.33 15.78
C TRP A 29 -19.39 -9.13 16.44
N VAL A 30 -19.76 -8.11 15.64
CA VAL A 30 -20.42 -6.89 16.13
C VAL A 30 -21.95 -7.03 16.12
N ASN A 31 -22.51 -7.76 15.16
CA ASN A 31 -23.96 -7.99 15.00
C ASN A 31 -24.30 -9.42 15.42
N MET A 32 -24.34 -9.69 16.74
CA MET A 32 -24.90 -10.96 17.24
C MET A 32 -26.43 -10.93 17.13
N GLU A 33 -27.00 -11.94 16.48
CA GLU A 33 -28.46 -12.11 16.35
C GLU A 33 -29.12 -12.22 17.74
N GLY A 34 -30.21 -11.47 17.96
CA GLY A 34 -31.08 -11.61 19.14
C GLY A 34 -30.95 -10.54 20.24
N VAL A 35 -30.18 -9.47 20.03
CA VAL A 35 -30.16 -8.31 20.95
C VAL A 35 -31.08 -7.22 20.37
N GLU A 36 -32.29 -7.07 20.90
CA GLU A 36 -33.15 -5.91 20.61
C GLU A 36 -32.48 -4.64 21.16
N GLY A 37 -32.10 -3.72 20.26
CA GLY A 37 -31.20 -2.61 20.55
C GLY A 37 -29.75 -2.84 20.07
N GLY A 38 -29.48 -3.96 19.39
CA GLY A 38 -28.23 -4.28 18.70
C GLY A 38 -28.03 -3.39 17.48
N MET A 39 -27.83 -2.10 17.71
CA MET A 39 -27.46 -1.16 16.68
C MET A 39 -26.01 -0.76 16.91
N ALA A 40 -25.26 -0.81 15.81
CA ALA A 40 -24.14 0.05 15.47
C ALA A 40 -23.34 0.62 16.64
N LEU A 41 -22.04 0.32 16.70
CA LEU A 41 -21.06 1.20 17.37
C LEU A 41 -21.50 2.66 17.14
N SER A 42 -22.04 3.30 18.18
CA SER A 42 -22.65 4.62 18.00
C SER A 42 -21.55 5.58 17.55
N ARG A 43 -21.89 6.63 16.79
CA ARG A 43 -20.91 7.67 16.38
C ARG A 43 -20.00 8.07 17.55
N ARG A 44 -20.54 8.17 18.77
CA ARG A 44 -19.79 8.48 20.00
C ARG A 44 -18.82 7.38 20.44
N GLU A 45 -19.18 6.11 20.32
CA GLU A 45 -18.29 4.99 20.66
C GLU A 45 -17.20 4.80 19.60
N LEU A 46 -17.54 5.00 18.33
CA LEU A 46 -16.60 5.02 17.22
C LEU A 46 -15.63 6.21 17.35
N GLN A 47 -16.14 7.40 17.65
CA GLN A 47 -15.36 8.61 17.92
C GLN A 47 -14.47 8.48 19.17
N LYS A 48 -14.94 7.80 20.23
CA LYS A 48 -14.13 7.49 21.42
C LYS A 48 -12.98 6.53 21.08
N SER A 49 -13.18 5.58 20.18
CA SER A 49 -12.10 4.72 19.68
C SER A 49 -11.09 5.50 18.82
N LEU A 50 -11.58 6.41 17.97
CA LEU A 50 -10.79 7.28 17.09
C LEU A 50 -9.91 8.29 17.85
N SER A 51 -10.42 8.82 18.97
CA SER A 51 -9.78 9.88 19.77
C SER A 51 -8.78 9.36 20.82
N THR A 52 -8.76 8.05 21.11
CA THR A 52 -7.72 7.45 21.97
C THR A 52 -6.37 7.33 21.24
N ARG A 53 -5.67 8.46 21.06
CA ARG A 53 -4.23 8.51 20.76
C ARG A 53 -3.43 8.05 21.99
N ASN A 54 -3.45 6.76 22.29
CA ASN A 54 -2.53 6.19 23.28
C ASN A 54 -1.13 6.13 22.66
N ILE A 55 -0.24 7.00 23.11
CA ILE A 55 1.15 7.15 22.65
C ILE A 55 1.96 5.84 22.82
N SER A 56 1.49 4.91 23.67
CA SER A 56 2.13 3.62 23.95
C SER A 56 1.78 2.49 22.98
N SER A 57 0.72 2.61 22.17
CA SER A 57 0.40 1.63 21.12
C SER A 57 -0.44 2.28 20.01
N PRO A 58 0.05 2.38 18.76
CA PRO A 58 -0.76 2.93 17.67
C PRO A 58 -1.98 2.01 17.44
N ARG A 59 -3.18 2.52 17.74
CA ARG A 59 -4.45 1.86 17.45
C ARG A 59 -5.12 2.55 16.27
N VAL A 60 -5.61 1.75 15.33
CA VAL A 60 -6.43 2.18 14.19
C VAL A 60 -7.73 1.43 14.34
N ASP A 61 -8.85 2.14 14.34
CA ASP A 61 -10.17 1.51 14.32
C ASP A 61 -10.39 0.79 12.98
N LEU A 62 -11.27 -0.21 12.98
CA LEU A 62 -11.46 -1.02 11.80
C LEU A 62 -12.10 -0.23 10.64
N VAL A 63 -12.95 0.76 10.94
CA VAL A 63 -13.57 1.59 9.88
C VAL A 63 -12.50 2.38 9.15
N THR A 64 -11.64 3.12 9.87
CA THR A 64 -10.47 3.79 9.28
C THR A 64 -9.58 2.82 8.52
N LEU A 65 -9.29 1.63 9.09
CA LEU A 65 -8.47 0.65 8.40
C LEU A 65 -9.10 0.20 7.07
N LEU A 66 -10.39 -0.13 7.07
CA LEU A 66 -11.09 -0.66 5.90
C LEU A 66 -11.40 0.43 4.87
N THR A 67 -11.79 1.65 5.29
CA THR A 67 -12.03 2.77 4.36
C THR A 67 -10.74 3.20 3.67
N THR A 68 -9.64 3.34 4.42
CA THR A 68 -8.32 3.63 3.83
C THR A 68 -7.83 2.47 2.96
N ALA A 69 -7.96 1.22 3.41
CA ALA A 69 -7.56 0.07 2.61
C ALA A 69 -8.37 -0.05 1.31
N ALA A 70 -9.67 0.30 1.31
CA ALA A 70 -10.51 0.28 0.12
C ALA A 70 -10.05 1.27 -0.94
N LEU A 71 -9.65 2.48 -0.53
CA LEU A 71 -9.12 3.50 -1.43
C LEU A 71 -7.80 3.05 -2.06
N LEU A 72 -6.94 2.43 -1.25
CA LEU A 72 -5.66 1.89 -1.71
C LEU A 72 -5.79 0.56 -2.44
N ALA A 73 -6.90 -0.17 -2.34
CA ALA A 73 -7.06 -1.47 -2.97
C ALA A 73 -7.00 -1.37 -4.50
N GLN A 74 -6.72 -2.48 -5.18
CA GLN A 74 -6.97 -2.59 -6.61
C GLN A 74 -8.45 -2.84 -6.88
N GLY A 75 -8.95 -2.36 -8.02
CA GLY A 75 -10.34 -2.56 -8.44
C GLY A 75 -10.94 -1.32 -9.09
N ALA A 76 -12.12 -1.50 -9.69
CA ALA A 76 -12.86 -0.39 -10.29
C ALA A 76 -13.32 0.58 -9.21
N LEU A 77 -13.35 1.87 -9.56
CA LEU A 77 -13.73 2.93 -8.62
C LEU A 77 -15.15 2.73 -8.07
N ALA A 78 -16.08 2.29 -8.92
CA ALA A 78 -17.45 1.99 -8.53
C ALA A 78 -17.52 0.87 -7.49
N ASP A 79 -16.67 -0.15 -7.56
CA ASP A 79 -16.66 -1.25 -6.59
C ASP A 79 -16.09 -0.82 -5.25
N LYS A 80 -15.05 0.03 -5.27
CA LYS A 80 -14.52 0.67 -4.06
C LYS A 80 -15.59 1.53 -3.39
N ALA A 81 -16.31 2.33 -4.17
CA ALA A 81 -17.38 3.19 -3.68
C ALA A 81 -18.49 2.37 -3.04
N ARG A 82 -18.94 1.28 -3.67
CA ARG A 82 -19.93 0.35 -3.07
C ARG A 82 -19.44 -0.25 -1.77
N PHE A 83 -18.18 -0.67 -1.72
CA PHE A 83 -17.59 -1.20 -0.50
C PHE A 83 -17.55 -0.15 0.62
N VAL A 84 -17.11 1.07 0.32
CA VAL A 84 -17.08 2.18 1.28
C VAL A 84 -18.47 2.56 1.75
N PHE A 85 -19.46 2.60 0.85
CA PHE A 85 -20.87 2.80 1.21
C PHE A 85 -21.33 1.75 2.23
N SER A 86 -21.07 0.47 1.94
CA SER A 86 -21.41 -0.64 2.83
C SER A 86 -20.66 -0.65 4.16
N LEU A 87 -19.57 0.11 4.33
CA LEU A 87 -18.89 0.17 5.62
C LEU A 87 -19.60 1.06 6.64
N VAL A 88 -20.43 1.97 6.16
CA VAL A 88 -20.83 3.18 6.89
C VAL A 88 -22.35 3.25 7.01
N ASP A 89 -23.07 2.61 6.09
CA ASP A 89 -24.42 2.13 6.34
C ASP A 89 -24.37 1.07 7.47
N LEU A 90 -24.50 1.57 8.70
CA LEU A 90 -24.37 0.81 9.95
C LEU A 90 -25.73 0.35 10.48
N ASP A 91 -26.81 1.00 10.07
CA ASP A 91 -28.18 0.77 10.55
C ASP A 91 -29.04 -0.04 9.56
N THR A 92 -28.45 -0.53 8.45
CA THR A 92 -29.09 -1.40 7.44
C THR A 92 -30.23 -0.73 6.68
N GLU A 93 -30.30 0.60 6.72
CA GLU A 93 -31.32 1.37 6.00
C GLU A 93 -30.94 1.61 4.53
N ASP A 94 -29.79 1.09 4.06
CA ASP A 94 -29.27 1.22 2.69
C ASP A 94 -29.09 2.68 2.22
N ASP A 95 -29.09 3.62 3.16
CA ASP A 95 -29.01 5.07 2.98
C ASP A 95 -28.00 5.67 3.95
N ILE A 96 -27.36 6.79 3.58
CA ILE A 96 -26.35 7.47 4.40
C ILE A 96 -26.85 8.85 4.80
N VAL A 97 -26.77 9.20 6.09
CA VAL A 97 -26.99 10.58 6.57
C VAL A 97 -25.70 11.41 6.53
N GLU A 98 -25.81 12.75 6.55
CA GLU A 98 -24.65 13.66 6.50
C GLU A 98 -23.55 13.33 7.51
N ALA A 99 -23.96 12.98 8.74
CA ALA A 99 -23.05 12.63 9.82
C ALA A 99 -22.24 11.36 9.54
N GLU A 100 -22.83 10.40 8.85
CA GLU A 100 -22.18 9.16 8.43
C GLU A 100 -21.22 9.44 7.29
N LEU A 101 -21.62 10.26 6.32
CA LEU A 101 -20.74 10.68 5.24
C LEU A 101 -19.50 11.43 5.77
N ALA A 102 -19.68 12.35 6.72
CA ALA A 102 -18.59 13.06 7.39
C ALA A 102 -17.64 12.10 8.13
N LEU A 103 -18.17 11.02 8.70
CA LEU A 103 -17.34 9.98 9.31
C LEU A 103 -16.48 9.25 8.25
N VAL A 104 -17.03 8.94 7.07
CA VAL A 104 -16.26 8.34 5.96
C VAL A 104 -15.12 9.24 5.54
N ILE A 105 -15.44 10.51 5.31
CA ILE A 105 -14.53 11.51 4.79
C ILE A 105 -13.38 11.69 5.81
N SER A 106 -13.71 11.92 7.08
CA SER A 106 -12.70 12.08 8.15
C SER A 106 -11.85 10.84 8.37
N THR A 107 -12.44 9.65 8.46
CA THR A 107 -11.67 8.40 8.67
C THR A 107 -10.74 8.11 7.50
N CYS A 108 -11.21 8.32 6.26
CA CYS A 108 -10.40 8.22 5.06
C CYS A 108 -9.16 9.12 5.12
N CYS A 109 -9.34 10.44 5.28
CA CYS A 109 -8.21 11.36 5.27
C CYS A 109 -7.27 11.12 6.44
N ASN A 110 -7.79 10.83 7.62
CA ASN A 110 -6.96 10.48 8.78
C ASN A 110 -6.12 9.22 8.54
N GLY A 111 -6.66 8.20 7.87
CA GLY A 111 -5.89 7.01 7.55
C GLY A 111 -4.85 7.27 6.45
N LEU A 112 -5.16 8.09 5.43
CA LEU A 112 -4.17 8.52 4.43
C LEU A 112 -3.05 9.36 5.05
N LEU A 113 -3.38 10.23 6.01
CA LEU A 113 -2.42 11.03 6.77
C LEU A 113 -1.48 10.14 7.58
N ARG A 114 -2.03 9.14 8.29
CA ARG A 114 -1.24 8.15 9.04
C ARG A 114 -0.32 7.30 8.15
N LEU A 115 -0.63 7.19 6.86
CA LEU A 115 0.21 6.53 5.85
C LEU A 115 1.21 7.48 5.18
N GLY A 116 1.24 8.76 5.55
CA GLY A 116 2.11 9.77 4.93
C GLY A 116 1.75 10.08 3.48
N LEU A 117 0.52 9.78 3.05
CA LEU A 117 0.06 9.99 1.67
C LEU A 117 -0.53 11.38 1.45
N ILE A 118 -0.98 12.02 2.52
CA ILE A 118 -1.37 13.43 2.56
C ILE A 118 -0.59 14.14 3.66
N LYS A 119 -0.47 15.46 3.56
CA LYS A 119 0.32 16.27 4.50
C LYS A 119 -0.45 16.51 5.81
N GLU A 120 0.27 16.80 6.90
CA GLU A 120 -0.35 17.21 8.18
C GLU A 120 -1.19 18.48 8.07
N GLU A 121 -0.84 19.38 7.15
CA GLU A 121 -1.64 20.57 6.81
C GLU A 121 -3.02 20.23 6.21
N GLU A 122 -3.19 18.98 5.74
CA GLU A 122 -4.44 18.42 5.22
C GLU A 122 -5.15 17.54 6.26
N GLU A 123 -4.75 17.61 7.54
CA GLU A 123 -5.48 16.97 8.64
C GLU A 123 -6.89 17.55 8.68
N MET A 124 -7.88 16.67 8.61
CA MET A 124 -9.26 17.07 8.48
C MET A 124 -9.95 16.98 9.84
N THR A 125 -10.43 18.12 10.33
CA THR A 125 -11.22 18.15 11.56
C THR A 125 -12.62 17.60 11.32
N GLU A 126 -13.36 17.33 12.40
CA GLU A 126 -14.77 16.95 12.31
C GLU A 126 -15.62 18.04 11.63
N MET A 127 -15.31 19.31 11.86
CA MET A 127 -16.00 20.44 11.25
C MET A 127 -15.73 20.49 9.74
N ASP A 128 -14.48 20.28 9.33
CA ASP A 128 -14.11 20.23 7.92
C ASP A 128 -14.81 19.07 7.21
N ALA A 129 -14.82 17.88 7.83
CA ALA A 129 -15.47 16.72 7.26
C ALA A 129 -17.00 16.91 7.14
N MET A 130 -17.62 17.59 8.11
CA MET A 130 -19.04 17.96 8.03
C MET A 130 -19.30 18.95 6.90
N ALA A 131 -18.46 19.98 6.73
CA ALA A 131 -18.59 20.92 5.62
C ALA A 131 -18.49 20.20 4.26
N VAL A 132 -17.57 19.25 4.12
CA VAL A 132 -17.46 18.43 2.90
C VAL A 132 -18.67 17.53 2.70
N ALA A 133 -19.26 16.99 3.78
CA ALA A 133 -20.49 16.21 3.69
C ALA A 133 -21.68 17.08 3.23
N TYR A 134 -21.81 18.30 3.75
CA TYR A 134 -22.82 19.27 3.29
C TYR A 134 -22.65 19.59 1.79
N GLU A 135 -21.43 19.88 1.35
CA GLU A 135 -21.14 20.08 -0.09
C GLU A 135 -21.51 18.86 -0.94
N ALA A 136 -21.33 17.64 -0.40
CA ALA A 136 -21.67 16.41 -1.08
C ALA A 136 -23.18 16.24 -1.26
N PHE A 137 -23.97 16.57 -0.23
CA PHE A 137 -25.43 16.51 -0.25
C PHE A 137 -26.00 17.56 -1.20
N ASP A 138 -25.48 18.80 -1.16
CA ASP A 138 -25.86 19.86 -2.11
C ASP A 138 -25.56 19.45 -3.57
N PHE A 139 -24.40 18.83 -3.83
CA PHE A 139 -24.02 18.36 -5.17
C PHE A 139 -24.98 17.29 -5.75
N VAL A 140 -25.59 16.48 -4.89
CA VAL A 140 -26.58 15.48 -5.30
C VAL A 140 -28.02 16.00 -5.21
N GLU A 141 -28.19 17.30 -4.94
CA GLU A 141 -29.48 18.01 -4.89
C GLU A 141 -30.42 17.46 -3.79
N LEU A 142 -29.86 17.13 -2.60
CA LEU A 142 -30.63 16.72 -1.42
C LEU A 142 -30.94 17.92 -0.53
N GLU A 143 -32.11 17.89 0.13
CA GLU A 143 -32.48 18.88 1.14
C GLU A 143 -31.92 18.51 2.53
N ASP A 144 -31.88 19.48 3.45
CA ASP A 144 -31.40 19.26 4.82
C ASP A 144 -32.22 18.16 5.52
N GLY A 145 -31.53 17.11 5.97
CA GLY A 145 -32.15 15.99 6.68
C GLY A 145 -32.64 14.85 5.79
N ASP A 146 -32.51 14.98 4.47
CA ASP A 146 -32.66 13.84 3.56
C ASP A 146 -31.52 12.84 3.72
N LYS A 147 -31.67 11.67 3.09
CA LYS A 147 -30.67 10.62 3.09
C LYS A 147 -30.14 10.33 1.70
N MET A 148 -28.88 9.93 1.64
CA MET A 148 -28.16 9.67 0.40
C MET A 148 -28.17 8.19 0.07
N THR A 149 -28.84 7.82 -1.02
CA THR A 149 -28.81 6.47 -1.57
C THR A 149 -27.43 6.11 -2.16
N LEU A 150 -27.16 4.82 -2.37
CA LEU A 150 -25.93 4.36 -3.05
C LEU A 150 -25.71 5.01 -4.43
N ALA A 151 -26.78 5.23 -5.20
CA ALA A 151 -26.67 5.85 -6.52
C ALA A 151 -26.21 7.32 -6.44
N MET A 152 -26.71 8.05 -5.45
CA MET A 152 -26.31 9.44 -5.18
C MET A 152 -24.87 9.49 -4.64
N PHE A 153 -24.52 8.59 -3.71
CA PHE A 153 -23.16 8.47 -3.22
C PHE A 153 -22.17 8.17 -4.36
N LEU A 154 -22.51 7.26 -5.27
CA LEU A 154 -21.71 6.96 -6.46
C LEU A 154 -21.55 8.19 -7.36
N LYS A 155 -22.63 8.97 -7.57
CA LYS A 155 -22.57 10.21 -8.34
C LYS A 155 -21.56 11.18 -7.71
N TRP A 156 -21.65 11.42 -6.41
CA TRP A 156 -20.70 12.27 -5.69
C TRP A 156 -19.28 11.72 -5.75
N PHE A 157 -19.06 10.47 -5.34
CA PHE A 157 -17.73 9.87 -5.21
C PHE A 157 -16.96 9.79 -6.54
N VAL A 158 -17.65 9.64 -7.67
CA VAL A 158 -17.03 9.53 -8.99
C VAL A 158 -16.88 10.89 -9.68
N PHE A 159 -17.87 11.77 -9.56
CA PHE A 159 -17.93 13.00 -10.38
C PHE A 159 -17.64 14.28 -9.62
N HIS A 160 -17.69 14.29 -8.29
CA HIS A 160 -17.37 15.48 -7.51
C HIS A 160 -15.86 15.76 -7.55
N PRO A 161 -15.42 17.03 -7.69
CA PRO A 161 -14.00 17.38 -7.79
C PRO A 161 -13.14 16.89 -6.63
N ARG A 162 -13.64 16.97 -5.38
CA ARG A 162 -12.85 16.61 -4.18
C ARG A 162 -12.43 15.12 -4.14
N PRO A 163 -13.34 14.12 -4.17
CA PRO A 163 -12.93 12.72 -4.22
C PRO A 163 -12.06 12.42 -5.44
N LYS A 164 -12.39 13.00 -6.59
CA LYS A 164 -11.64 12.79 -7.83
C LYS A 164 -10.18 13.25 -7.71
N GLU A 165 -9.94 14.45 -7.20
CA GLU A 165 -8.59 14.98 -7.00
C GLU A 165 -7.77 14.11 -6.04
N LEU A 166 -8.38 13.68 -4.93
CA LEU A 166 -7.74 12.79 -3.96
C LEU A 166 -7.31 11.46 -4.60
N LEU A 167 -8.21 10.84 -5.36
CA LEU A 167 -7.96 9.57 -6.03
C LEU A 167 -6.90 9.71 -7.14
N GLU A 168 -6.93 10.79 -7.91
CA GLU A 168 -5.93 11.11 -8.92
C GLU A 168 -4.55 11.32 -8.30
N ARG A 169 -4.48 12.02 -7.15
CA ARG A 169 -3.24 12.22 -6.39
C ARG A 169 -2.65 10.90 -5.92
N VAL A 170 -3.46 10.02 -5.33
CA VAL A 170 -3.02 8.70 -4.87
C VAL A 170 -2.55 7.82 -6.04
N SER A 171 -3.28 7.84 -7.17
CA SER A 171 -2.90 7.11 -8.38
C SER A 171 -1.57 7.62 -8.98
N CYS A 172 -1.39 8.94 -9.00
CA CYS A 172 -0.17 9.59 -9.46
C CYS A 172 1.03 9.18 -8.59
N LEU A 173 0.88 9.19 -7.26
CA LEU A 173 1.92 8.76 -6.33
C LEU A 173 2.41 7.33 -6.62
N PHE A 174 1.48 6.39 -6.86
CA PHE A 174 1.84 5.02 -7.21
C PHE A 174 2.56 4.91 -8.56
N SER A 175 2.13 5.69 -9.54
CA SER A 175 2.74 5.73 -10.87
C SER A 175 4.18 6.28 -10.84
N VAL A 176 4.40 7.35 -10.08
CA VAL A 176 5.74 7.94 -9.87
C VAL A 176 6.65 6.97 -9.13
N CYS A 177 6.18 6.30 -8.07
CA CYS A 177 6.95 5.26 -7.39
C CYS A 177 7.35 4.12 -8.33
N ASP A 178 6.45 3.71 -9.23
CA ASP A 178 6.76 2.70 -10.24
C ASP A 178 7.87 3.13 -11.19
N ALA A 179 7.78 4.37 -11.67
CA ALA A 179 8.77 4.93 -12.58
C ALA A 179 10.15 5.02 -11.89
N VAL A 180 10.20 5.55 -10.66
CA VAL A 180 11.44 5.68 -9.88
C VAL A 180 12.09 4.32 -9.64
N ARG A 181 11.30 3.30 -9.29
CA ARG A 181 11.80 1.93 -9.10
C ARG A 181 12.36 1.35 -10.40
N LYS A 182 11.61 1.45 -11.52
CA LYS A 182 12.09 0.99 -12.83
C LYS A 182 13.38 1.69 -13.24
N MET A 183 13.50 2.99 -12.97
CA MET A 183 14.73 3.76 -13.20
C MET A 183 15.88 3.25 -12.32
N LYS A 184 15.64 2.97 -11.04
CA LYS A 184 16.65 2.41 -10.13
C LYS A 184 17.12 1.03 -10.59
N GLU A 185 16.20 0.15 -10.97
CA GLU A 185 16.50 -1.19 -11.51
C GLU A 185 17.32 -1.10 -12.80
N ALA A 186 16.94 -0.20 -13.72
CA ALA A 186 17.68 0.04 -14.96
C ALA A 186 19.10 0.61 -14.70
N LEU A 187 19.25 1.50 -13.71
CA LEU A 187 20.55 2.03 -13.30
C LEU A 187 21.44 0.97 -12.67
N GLU A 188 20.89 0.12 -11.80
CA GLU A 188 21.63 -1.00 -11.21
C GLU A 188 22.08 -2.01 -12.26
N GLU A 189 21.20 -2.35 -13.21
CA GLU A 189 21.53 -3.25 -14.30
C GLU A 189 22.63 -2.66 -15.21
N ARG A 190 22.53 -1.36 -15.54
CA ARG A 190 23.59 -0.65 -16.28
C ARG A 190 24.92 -0.62 -15.53
N ARG A 191 24.89 -0.50 -14.19
CA ARG A 191 26.11 -0.53 -13.37
C ARG A 191 26.73 -1.93 -13.37
N ARG A 192 25.93 -3.00 -13.31
CA ARG A 192 26.41 -4.38 -13.42
C ARG A 192 27.02 -4.65 -14.79
N SER A 193 26.35 -4.23 -15.87
CA SER A 193 26.87 -4.42 -17.23
C SER A 193 28.19 -3.68 -17.46
N LEU A 194 28.31 -2.42 -17.00
CA LEU A 194 29.56 -1.66 -17.05
C LEU A 194 30.69 -2.33 -16.27
N ASN A 195 30.41 -2.88 -15.08
CA ASN A 195 31.42 -3.60 -14.31
C ASN A 195 31.88 -4.88 -15.00
N VAL A 196 30.97 -5.62 -15.64
CA VAL A 196 31.30 -6.82 -16.44
C VAL A 196 32.11 -6.45 -17.68
N GLU A 197 31.75 -5.37 -18.38
CA GLU A 197 32.53 -4.87 -19.53
C GLU A 197 33.92 -4.39 -19.12
N LEU A 198 34.05 -3.64 -18.02
CA LEU A 198 35.34 -3.22 -17.49
C LEU A 198 36.19 -4.42 -17.08
N PHE A 199 35.59 -5.43 -16.45
CA PHE A 199 36.28 -6.67 -16.09
C PHE A 199 36.75 -7.46 -17.32
N ARG A 200 35.89 -7.62 -18.35
CA ARG A 200 36.29 -8.23 -19.63
C ARG A 200 37.42 -7.47 -20.28
N ARG A 201 37.30 -6.14 -20.38
CA ARG A 201 38.32 -5.29 -21.00
C ARG A 201 39.65 -5.33 -20.23
N TYR A 202 39.60 -5.34 -18.90
CA TYR A 202 40.79 -5.55 -18.07
C TYR A 202 41.44 -6.89 -18.38
N ASN A 203 40.64 -7.96 -18.47
CA ASN A 203 41.15 -9.29 -18.80
C ASN A 203 41.74 -9.36 -20.21
N ASP A 204 41.08 -8.79 -21.22
CA ASP A 204 41.58 -8.78 -22.59
C ASP A 204 42.93 -8.05 -22.70
N VAL A 205 43.10 -6.94 -21.96
CA VAL A 205 44.34 -6.15 -21.96
C VAL A 205 45.48 -6.83 -21.20
N HIS A 206 45.18 -7.51 -20.09
CA HIS A 206 46.21 -8.07 -19.20
C HIS A 206 46.49 -9.57 -19.39
N PHE A 207 45.51 -10.33 -19.86
CA PHE A 207 45.58 -11.78 -20.01
C PHE A 207 45.30 -12.27 -21.43
N GLY A 208 44.97 -11.35 -22.37
CA GLY A 208 44.56 -11.69 -23.73
C GLY A 208 43.08 -12.09 -23.81
N SER A 209 42.47 -12.02 -25.01
CA SER A 209 41.11 -12.54 -25.18
C SER A 209 41.11 -14.03 -24.86
N LEU A 210 40.25 -14.45 -23.94
CA LEU A 210 40.07 -15.87 -23.62
C LEU A 210 39.54 -16.59 -24.86
N ASP A 211 40.44 -17.09 -25.70
CA ASP A 211 40.13 -18.12 -26.68
C ASP A 211 39.55 -19.31 -25.90
N GLU A 212 38.50 -19.92 -26.43
CA GLU A 212 37.73 -21.03 -25.84
C GLU A 212 38.55 -22.34 -25.63
N GLN A 213 39.88 -22.27 -25.67
CA GLN A 213 40.82 -23.36 -25.41
C GLN A 213 41.70 -23.12 -24.16
N ALA A 214 41.22 -22.38 -23.17
CA ALA A 214 41.95 -22.19 -21.91
C ALA A 214 42.06 -23.52 -21.13
N GLU A 215 43.10 -24.29 -21.45
CA GLU A 215 43.61 -25.40 -20.66
C GLU A 215 43.75 -25.00 -19.19
N GLY A 216 43.41 -25.93 -18.30
CA GLY A 216 43.12 -25.70 -16.89
C GLY A 216 44.15 -24.82 -16.17
N VAL A 217 43.71 -23.60 -15.82
CA VAL A 217 44.47 -22.67 -14.99
C VAL A 217 44.35 -23.08 -13.52
N GLY A 218 45.49 -23.45 -12.93
CA GLY A 218 45.58 -23.64 -11.48
C GLY A 218 45.71 -22.29 -10.78
N VAL A 219 44.87 -22.03 -9.77
CA VAL A 219 44.92 -20.81 -8.96
C VAL A 219 45.39 -21.16 -7.56
N LEU A 220 46.44 -20.49 -7.10
CA LEU A 220 46.95 -20.59 -5.73
C LEU A 220 46.34 -19.47 -4.88
N ALA A 221 45.55 -19.83 -3.88
CA ALA A 221 44.98 -18.91 -2.90
C ALA A 221 45.39 -19.37 -1.48
N GLY A 222 46.54 -18.86 -1.01
CA GLY A 222 47.09 -19.27 0.28
C GLY A 222 47.60 -20.73 0.29
N PRO A 223 47.55 -21.46 1.42
CA PRO A 223 48.15 -22.79 1.54
C PRO A 223 47.36 -23.91 0.82
N MET A 224 46.35 -23.56 0.02
CA MET A 224 45.54 -24.53 -0.73
C MET A 224 45.74 -24.33 -2.23
N ALA A 225 46.02 -25.43 -2.93
CA ALA A 225 46.03 -25.49 -4.38
C ALA A 225 44.69 -26.07 -4.86
N GLY A 226 43.99 -25.34 -5.72
CA GLY A 226 42.73 -25.79 -6.33
C GLY A 226 42.88 -25.91 -7.84
N LYS A 227 42.27 -26.94 -8.42
CA LYS A 227 42.10 -27.03 -9.87
C LYS A 227 40.68 -26.56 -10.22
N VAL A 228 40.60 -25.58 -11.10
CA VAL A 228 39.33 -25.02 -11.57
C VAL A 228 39.19 -25.29 -13.06
N SER A 229 38.03 -25.81 -13.45
CA SER A 229 37.61 -25.93 -14.84
C SER A 229 36.29 -25.18 -15.05
N ALA A 230 35.85 -25.06 -16.30
CA ALA A 230 34.62 -24.35 -16.65
C ALA A 230 33.35 -24.93 -15.99
N ALA A 231 33.38 -26.18 -15.50
CA ALA A 231 32.22 -26.86 -14.92
C ALA A 231 32.37 -27.17 -13.41
N GLU A 232 33.59 -27.27 -12.88
CA GLU A 232 33.84 -27.77 -11.53
C GLU A 232 35.07 -27.13 -10.88
N ALA A 233 35.03 -26.98 -9.56
CA ALA A 233 36.16 -26.59 -8.72
C ALA A 233 36.49 -27.70 -7.72
N GLY A 234 37.72 -28.24 -7.79
CA GLY A 234 38.21 -29.29 -6.89
C GLY A 234 39.39 -28.79 -6.04
N VAL A 235 39.33 -29.06 -4.74
CA VAL A 235 40.42 -28.78 -3.79
C VAL A 235 41.42 -29.94 -3.82
N LEU A 236 42.69 -29.68 -4.13
CA LEU A 236 43.76 -30.67 -3.97
C LEU A 236 44.33 -30.54 -2.55
N GLU A 237 44.41 -31.66 -1.84
CA GLU A 237 44.72 -31.71 -0.41
C GLU A 237 46.09 -31.12 -0.04
N VAL A 238 46.16 -30.66 1.21
CA VAL A 238 47.21 -29.87 1.84
C VAL A 238 48.52 -30.66 1.95
N GLY A 239 49.54 -30.25 1.20
CA GLY A 239 50.91 -30.70 1.42
C GLY A 239 51.41 -30.18 2.77
N THR A 240 51.54 -31.08 3.76
CA THR A 240 52.27 -30.84 5.01
C THR A 240 53.64 -30.23 4.71
N PHE A 241 53.88 -29.01 5.18
CA PHE A 241 55.22 -28.44 5.27
C PHE A 241 56.06 -29.29 6.24
N ALA A 242 56.76 -30.29 5.71
CA ALA A 242 57.91 -30.87 6.39
C ALA A 242 59.09 -29.89 6.25
N LYS A 243 59.57 -29.39 7.39
CA LYS A 243 60.74 -28.53 7.54
C LYS A 243 61.97 -29.10 6.83
N HIS A 244 62.74 -28.25 6.15
CA HIS A 244 64.16 -27.97 6.44
C HIS A 244 64.53 -26.60 5.87
#